data_AF-A0A9C9N295-F1
#
_entry.id   AF-A0A9C9N295-F1
#
_cell.length_a   1.000
_cell.length_b   1.000
_cell.length_c   1.000
_cell.angle_alpha   90.00
_cell.angle_beta   90.00
_cell.angle_gamma   90.00
#
_symmetry.space_group_name_H-M   'P 1'
#
loop_
_entity.id
_entity.type
_entity.pdbx_description
1 polymer ?
#
loop_
_entity_poly.entity_id
_entity_poly.type
_entity_poly.pdbx_seq_one_letter_code
_entity_poly.pdbx_strand_id
1 'polypeptide(L)'
;MTTSEERLKILKMLEEDKITPDEAATLLRALDGGARTPPGVPASGSGNRYLRVQVTDMQSGTPKVNVTIPIGLVNVGLRMAERFAPQEFEGLDMEELETLLSSGMVGKMVEVMDEEDQEMVEIYVE
;
A
#
# COMPACT_ATOMS: atom_id res chain seq x y z
N MET A 1 -5.61 -30.23 6.21
CA MET A 1 -5.78 -30.75 7.59
C MET A 1 -4.67 -30.29 8.54
N THR A 2 -3.79 -29.36 8.14
CA THR A 2 -2.69 -28.82 8.98
C THR A 2 -3.06 -27.57 9.78
N THR A 3 -4.11 -26.82 9.39
CA THR A 3 -4.48 -25.54 10.02
C THR A 3 -5.01 -25.65 11.46
N SER A 4 -5.61 -26.80 11.83
CA SER A 4 -6.19 -26.99 13.17
C SER A 4 -5.12 -27.17 14.26
N GLU A 5 -4.02 -27.86 13.97
CA GLU A 5 -2.91 -28.06 14.91
C GLU A 5 -2.13 -26.75 15.13
N GLU A 6 -1.93 -25.97 14.07
CA GLU A 6 -1.27 -24.67 14.13
C GLU A 6 -2.12 -23.64 14.91
N ARG A 7 -3.45 -23.68 14.76
CA ARG A 7 -4.40 -22.87 15.54
C ARG A 7 -4.33 -23.14 17.03
N LEU A 8 -4.24 -24.41 17.43
CA LEU A 8 -4.09 -24.81 18.83
C LEU A 8 -2.77 -24.33 19.43
N LYS A 9 -1.69 -24.31 18.65
CA LYS A 9 -0.39 -23.82 19.09
C LYS A 9 -0.41 -22.32 19.39
N ILE A 10 -1.06 -21.51 18.56
CA ILE A 10 -1.17 -20.06 18.77
C ILE A 10 -1.97 -19.76 20.03
N LEU A 11 -3.08 -20.46 20.27
CA LEU A 11 -3.90 -20.26 21.47
C LEU A 11 -3.15 -20.63 22.76
N LYS A 12 -2.32 -21.68 22.73
CA LYS A 12 -1.43 -22.01 23.85
C LYS A 12 -0.38 -20.92 24.08
N MET A 13 0.18 -20.32 23.03
CA MET A 13 1.13 -19.23 23.18
C MET A 13 0.50 -17.98 23.79
N LEU A 14 -0.78 -17.72 23.50
CA LEU A 14 -1.54 -16.63 24.12
C LEU A 14 -1.85 -16.93 25.59
N GLU A 15 -2.23 -18.16 25.93
CA GLU A 15 -2.45 -18.61 27.32
C GLU A 15 -1.17 -18.56 28.17
N GLU A 16 -0.02 -18.82 27.55
CA GLU A 16 1.30 -18.73 28.18
C GLU A 16 1.86 -17.29 28.23
N ASP A 17 1.07 -16.27 27.87
CA ASP A 17 1.48 -14.86 27.77
C ASP A 17 2.72 -14.61 26.88
N LYS A 18 3.03 -15.55 25.98
CA LYS A 18 4.18 -15.44 25.06
C LYS A 18 3.90 -14.52 23.87
N ILE A 19 2.64 -14.28 23.58
CA ILE A 19 2.15 -13.37 22.54
C ILE A 19 0.96 -12.59 23.08
N THR A 20 0.76 -11.40 22.55
CA THR A 20 -0.39 -10.57 22.87
C THR A 20 -1.66 -11.05 22.14
N PRO A 21 -2.85 -10.66 22.62
CA PRO A 21 -4.12 -10.97 21.94
C PRO A 21 -4.16 -10.50 20.48
N ASP A 22 -3.50 -9.38 20.17
CA ASP A 22 -3.44 -8.80 18.82
C ASP A 22 -2.54 -9.63 17.87
N GLU A 23 -1.38 -10.07 18.37
CA GLU A 23 -0.48 -10.97 17.64
C GLU A 23 -1.13 -12.34 17.39
N ALA A 24 -1.83 -12.89 18.38
CA ALA A 24 -2.58 -14.14 18.22
C ALA A 24 -3.66 -14.01 17.14
N ALA A 25 -4.42 -12.91 17.13
CA ALA A 25 -5.45 -12.66 16.13
C ALA A 25 -4.87 -12.54 14.69
N THR A 26 -3.64 -12.05 14.57
CA THR A 26 -2.94 -11.93 13.28
C THR A 26 -2.45 -13.28 12.77
N LEU A 27 -1.84 -14.10 13.64
CA LEU A 27 -1.38 -15.45 13.30
C LEU A 27 -2.54 -16.39 12.94
N LEU A 28 -3.67 -16.28 13.66
CA LEU A 28 -4.88 -17.03 13.36
C LEU A 28 -5.47 -16.68 11.99
N ARG A 29 -5.49 -15.38 11.64
CA ARG A 29 -5.94 -14.89 10.32
C ARG A 29 -5.04 -15.37 9.18
N ALA A 30 -3.74 -15.46 9.41
CA ALA A 30 -2.80 -15.96 8.41
C ALA A 30 -3.00 -17.47 8.10
N LEU A 31 -3.43 -18.26 9.08
CA LEU A 31 -3.68 -19.70 8.93
C LEU A 31 -5.01 -20.05 8.26
N ASP A 32 -6.06 -19.22 8.39
CA ASP A 32 -7.39 -19.47 7.82
C ASP A 32 -7.44 -19.28 6.28
N GLY A 33 -6.32 -18.91 5.64
CA GLY A 33 -6.17 -19.00 4.18
C GLY A 33 -6.89 -17.90 3.42
N GLY A 34 -6.24 -16.73 3.32
CA GLY A 34 -6.36 -15.82 2.18
C GLY A 34 -7.71 -15.15 1.94
N ALA A 35 -7.94 -14.00 2.58
CA ALA A 35 -8.56 -12.83 1.93
C ALA A 35 -8.57 -11.63 2.88
N ARG A 36 -8.03 -10.51 2.37
CA ARG A 36 -8.25 -9.13 2.82
C ARG A 36 -7.71 -8.79 4.20
N THR A 37 -6.42 -8.43 4.20
CA THR A 37 -5.91 -7.39 5.10
C THR A 37 -6.90 -6.21 5.08
N PRO A 38 -7.43 -5.77 6.23
CA PRO A 38 -8.09 -4.48 6.30
C PRO A 38 -7.06 -3.39 5.96
N PRO A 39 -7.41 -2.37 5.17
CA PRO A 39 -6.50 -1.25 4.92
C PRO A 39 -6.23 -0.57 6.27
N GLY A 40 -4.97 -0.58 6.73
CA GLY A 40 -4.59 0.18 7.92
C GLY A 40 -3.52 -0.40 8.86
N VAL A 41 -2.94 -1.59 8.60
CA VAL A 41 -1.84 -2.08 9.44
C VAL A 41 -0.56 -2.19 8.61
N PRO A 42 0.47 -1.34 8.82
CA PRO A 42 1.71 -1.40 8.05
C PRO A 42 2.53 -2.63 8.48
N ALA A 43 2.76 -3.56 7.55
CA ALA A 43 3.68 -4.66 7.74
C ALA A 43 5.12 -4.12 7.66
N SER A 44 5.85 -4.16 8.76
CA SER A 44 7.29 -3.90 8.75
C SER A 44 8.03 -4.95 7.94
N GLY A 45 8.84 -4.49 6.99
CA GLY A 45 10.00 -5.21 6.47
C GLY A 45 9.93 -5.55 5.00
N SER A 46 10.67 -4.79 4.18
CA SER A 46 11.34 -5.18 2.91
C SER A 46 10.61 -6.15 1.95
N GLY A 47 9.28 -6.23 2.01
CA GLY A 47 8.45 -6.92 1.04
C GLY A 47 8.28 -6.04 -0.19
N ASN A 48 7.94 -6.65 -1.33
CA ASN A 48 7.61 -5.94 -2.56
C ASN A 48 6.71 -4.74 -2.25
N ARG A 49 7.28 -3.53 -2.27
CA ARG A 49 6.51 -2.31 -2.03
C ARG A 49 5.72 -1.97 -3.29
N TYR A 50 4.51 -1.49 -3.12
CA TYR A 50 3.63 -1.10 -4.21
C TYR A 50 3.20 0.35 -4.07
N LEU A 51 3.27 1.11 -5.16
CA LEU A 51 2.63 2.40 -5.29
C LEU A 51 1.19 2.17 -5.76
N ARG A 52 0.23 2.57 -4.94
CA ARG A 52 -1.19 2.53 -5.26
C ARG A 52 -1.68 3.94 -5.56
N VAL A 53 -2.29 4.11 -6.72
CA VAL A 53 -2.92 5.37 -7.15
C VAL A 53 -4.41 5.12 -7.28
N GLN A 54 -5.21 5.91 -6.56
CA GLN A 54 -6.66 5.84 -6.60
C GLN A 54 -7.23 7.20 -6.98
N VAL A 55 -8.14 7.22 -7.95
CA VAL A 55 -8.91 8.40 -8.33
C VAL A 55 -10.37 8.11 -8.01
N THR A 56 -10.96 8.94 -7.16
CA THR A 56 -12.33 8.81 -6.69
C THR A 56 -13.13 10.03 -7.11
N ASP A 57 -14.30 9.81 -7.68
CA ASP A 57 -15.25 10.88 -7.96
C ASP A 57 -15.79 11.47 -6.64
N MET A 58 -15.66 12.78 -6.45
CA MET A 58 -16.02 13.44 -5.20
C MET A 58 -17.52 13.54 -4.97
N GLN A 59 -18.35 13.53 -6.02
CA GLN A 59 -19.81 13.59 -5.85
C GLN A 59 -20.40 12.25 -5.43
N SER A 60 -19.95 11.18 -6.07
CA SER A 60 -20.49 9.83 -5.91
C SER A 60 -19.70 8.97 -4.93
N GLY A 61 -18.45 9.34 -4.63
CA GLY A 61 -17.51 8.53 -3.85
C GLY A 61 -17.06 7.26 -4.58
N THR A 62 -17.30 7.15 -5.89
CA THR A 62 -16.98 5.94 -6.66
C THR A 62 -15.54 5.99 -7.20
N PRO A 63 -14.76 4.90 -7.06
CA PRO A 63 -13.41 4.86 -7.62
C PRO A 63 -13.49 4.76 -9.14
N LYS A 64 -12.98 5.77 -9.84
CA LYS A 64 -12.85 5.80 -11.31
C LYS A 64 -11.59 5.08 -11.77
N VAL A 65 -10.50 5.24 -11.02
CA VAL A 65 -9.20 4.65 -11.35
C VAL A 65 -8.58 4.03 -10.11
N ASN A 66 -8.01 2.83 -10.26
CA ASN A 66 -7.25 2.15 -9.21
C ASN A 66 -6.08 1.41 -9.87
N VAL A 67 -4.87 1.91 -9.65
CA VAL A 67 -3.62 1.37 -10.22
C VAL A 67 -2.72 0.93 -9.09
N THR A 68 -2.05 -0.22 -9.26
CA THR A 68 -1.06 -0.73 -8.30
C THR A 68 0.21 -1.11 -9.04
N ILE A 69 1.31 -0.46 -8.68
CA ILE A 69 2.59 -0.53 -9.40
C ILE A 69 3.67 -0.97 -8.43
N PRO A 70 4.43 -2.06 -8.71
CA PRO A 70 5.61 -2.38 -7.90
C PRO A 70 6.58 -1.20 -7.89
N ILE A 71 7.09 -0.81 -6.72
CA ILE A 71 7.94 0.38 -6.58
C ILE A 71 9.19 0.31 -7.47
N GLY A 72 9.72 -0.90 -7.70
CA GLY A 72 10.85 -1.12 -8.59
C GLY A 72 10.58 -0.80 -10.06
N LEU A 73 9.30 -0.70 -10.47
CA LEU A 73 8.89 -0.30 -11.82
C LEU A 73 8.54 1.18 -11.91
N VAL A 74 8.37 1.89 -10.79
CA VAL A 74 7.99 3.31 -10.80
C VAL A 74 9.07 4.16 -11.47
N ASN A 75 10.35 3.92 -11.18
CA ASN A 75 11.47 4.65 -11.82
C ASN A 75 11.49 4.46 -13.35
N VAL A 76 11.12 3.26 -13.82
CA VAL A 76 11.02 2.98 -15.27
C VAL A 76 9.85 3.74 -15.87
N GLY A 77 8.69 3.73 -15.20
CA GLY A 77 7.51 4.48 -15.61
C GLY A 77 7.77 5.98 -15.68
N LEU A 78 8.46 6.53 -14.68
CA LEU A 78 8.79 7.95 -14.60
C LEU A 78 9.72 8.39 -15.73
N ARG A 79 10.76 7.61 -16.02
CA ARG A 79 11.67 7.85 -17.17
C ARG A 79 10.96 7.75 -18.52
N MET A 80 9.97 6.86 -18.64
CA MET A 80 9.13 6.83 -19.84
C MET A 80 8.24 8.06 -19.91
N ALA A 81 7.59 8.44 -18.81
CA ALA A 81 6.68 9.58 -18.75
C ALA A 81 7.40 10.90 -19.08
N GLU A 82 8.59 11.13 -18.55
CA GLU A 82 9.45 12.28 -18.90
C GLU A 82 9.76 12.33 -20.41
N ARG A 83 9.96 11.17 -21.05
CA ARG A 83 10.26 11.08 -22.48
C ARG A 83 9.03 11.33 -23.38
N PHE A 84 7.83 10.94 -22.93
CA PHE A 84 6.60 11.00 -23.73
C PHE A 84 5.73 12.22 -23.43
N ALA A 85 5.80 12.76 -22.21
CA ALA A 85 5.02 13.90 -21.75
C ALA A 85 5.89 14.93 -20.99
N PRO A 86 7.03 15.41 -21.55
CA PRO A 86 7.97 16.26 -20.83
C PRO A 86 7.35 17.54 -20.26
N GLN A 87 6.34 18.09 -20.94
CA GLN A 87 5.64 19.32 -20.54
C GLN A 87 4.87 19.19 -19.23
N GLU A 88 4.43 17.96 -18.87
CA GLU A 88 3.71 17.70 -17.61
C GLU A 88 4.66 17.48 -16.42
N PHE A 89 5.96 17.31 -16.70
CA PHE A 89 6.99 17.09 -15.69
C PHE A 89 7.96 18.26 -15.54
N GLU A 90 7.77 19.36 -16.28
CA GLU A 90 8.58 20.57 -16.15
C GLU A 90 8.45 21.17 -14.73
N GLY A 91 9.53 21.10 -13.95
CA GLY A 91 9.60 21.65 -12.59
C GLY A 91 9.49 20.63 -11.46
N LEU A 92 9.36 19.33 -11.76
CA LEU A 92 9.43 18.26 -10.77
C LEU A 92 10.88 17.74 -10.62
N ASP A 93 11.38 17.70 -9.38
CA ASP A 93 12.67 17.08 -9.09
C ASP A 93 12.50 15.56 -8.97
N MET A 94 12.82 14.88 -10.07
CA MET A 94 12.72 13.43 -10.16
C MET A 94 13.70 12.71 -9.21
N GLU A 95 14.85 13.31 -8.92
CA GLU A 95 15.84 12.72 -8.00
C GLU A 95 15.33 12.77 -6.55
N GLU A 96 14.65 13.85 -6.17
CA GLU A 96 13.99 13.96 -4.87
C GLU A 96 12.87 12.92 -4.72
N LEU A 97 12.03 12.76 -5.75
CA LEU A 97 10.99 11.73 -5.78
C LEU A 97 11.56 10.30 -5.67
N GLU A 98 12.60 9.98 -6.42
CA GLU A 98 13.27 8.67 -6.35
C GLU A 98 13.86 8.42 -4.94
N THR A 99 14.40 9.46 -4.31
CA THR A 99 14.95 9.39 -2.95
C THR A 99 13.86 9.14 -1.90
N LEU A 100 12.73 9.85 -2.01
CA LEU A 100 11.58 9.67 -1.13
C LEU A 100 10.99 8.26 -1.26
N LEU A 101 10.83 7.75 -2.48
CA LEU A 101 10.36 6.38 -2.73
C LEU A 101 11.36 5.34 -2.21
N SER A 102 12.66 5.60 -2.30
CA SER A 102 13.72 4.70 -1.84
C SER A 102 13.91 4.72 -0.31
N SER A 103 13.49 5.80 0.37
CA SER A 103 13.68 6.02 1.81
C SER A 103 12.99 5.01 2.73
N GLY A 104 12.16 4.12 2.18
CA GLY A 104 11.39 3.15 2.98
C GLY A 104 10.07 3.71 3.51
N MET A 105 9.63 4.89 3.06
CA MET A 105 8.34 5.47 3.44
C MET A 105 7.20 4.52 3.05
N VAL A 106 6.28 4.29 3.99
CA VAL A 106 5.05 3.49 3.85
C VAL A 106 3.90 4.35 4.36
N GLY A 107 2.81 4.43 3.61
CA GLY A 107 1.63 5.23 3.95
C GLY A 107 1.19 6.18 2.82
N LYS A 108 0.27 7.10 3.15
CA LYS A 108 -0.23 8.12 2.21
C LYS A 108 0.87 9.10 1.88
N MET A 109 1.18 9.25 0.60
CA MET A 109 2.17 10.22 0.14
C MET A 109 1.52 11.51 -0.35
N VAL A 110 0.45 11.39 -1.13
CA VAL A 110 -0.19 12.53 -1.80
C VAL A 110 -1.71 12.40 -1.72
N GLU A 111 -2.35 13.53 -1.48
CA GLU A 111 -3.79 13.74 -1.59
C GLU A 111 -4.00 15.03 -2.37
N VAL A 112 -4.66 14.93 -3.51
CA VAL A 112 -5.03 16.09 -4.33
C VAL A 112 -6.54 16.07 -4.51
N MET A 113 -7.16 17.22 -4.32
CA MET A 113 -8.55 17.45 -4.65
C MET A 113 -8.58 18.38 -5.85
N ASP A 114 -9.14 17.89 -6.95
CA ASP A 114 -9.42 18.66 -8.14
C ASP A 114 -10.89 19.12 -8.08
N GLU A 115 -11.09 20.41 -7.80
CA GLU A 115 -12.44 20.98 -7.73
C GLU A 115 -13.07 21.22 -9.11
N GLU A 116 -12.26 21.34 -10.17
CA GLU A 116 -12.75 21.56 -11.53
C GLU A 116 -13.32 20.26 -12.11
N ASP A 117 -12.59 19.16 -11.97
CA ASP A 117 -13.00 17.83 -12.45
C ASP A 117 -13.76 17.00 -11.39
N GLN A 118 -13.86 17.51 -10.16
CA GLN A 118 -14.52 16.85 -9.01
C GLN A 118 -13.91 15.48 -8.70
N GLU A 119 -12.58 15.41 -8.74
CA GLU A 119 -11.82 14.18 -8.53
C GLU A 119 -10.92 14.30 -7.30
N MET A 120 -10.84 13.22 -6.52
CA MET A 120 -9.90 13.07 -5.44
C MET A 120 -8.86 12.03 -5.83
N VAL A 121 -7.60 12.47 -5.95
CA VAL A 121 -6.46 11.63 -6.29
C VAL A 121 -5.68 11.33 -5.03
N GLU A 122 -5.48 10.05 -4.75
CA GLU A 122 -4.76 9.58 -3.57
C GLU A 122 -3.65 8.62 -3.99
N ILE A 123 -2.45 8.84 -3.43
CA ILE A 123 -1.27 8.02 -3.71
C ILE A 123 -0.74 7.45 -2.41
N TYR A 124 -0.56 6.13 -2.37
CA TYR A 124 -0.10 5.39 -1.20
C TYR A 124 1.07 4.50 -1.56
N VAL A 125 2.01 4.34 -0.63
CA VAL A 125 3.03 3.28 -0.69
C VAL A 125 2.68 2.21 0.33
N GLU A 126 2.48 0.99 -0.16
CA GLU A 126 2.26 -0.24 0.61
C GLU A 126 3.51 -1.11 0.65
#